data_AF-A0A1G1J7M7-F1
#
_entry.id   AF-A0A1G1J7M7-F1
#
_cell.length_a   1.000
_cell.length_b   1.000
_cell.length_c   1.000
_cell.angle_alpha   90.00
_cell.angle_beta   90.00
_cell.angle_gamma   90.00
#
_symmetry.space_group_name_H-M   'P 1'
#
loop_
_entity.id
_entity.type
_entity.pdbx_description
1 polymer ?
#
loop_
_entity_poly.entity_id
_entity_poly.type
_entity_poly.pdbx_seq_one_letter_code
_entity_poly.pdbx_strand_id
1 'polypeptide(L)'
;MAMLPFCGYHMADYWAHWLAMGKKLKRPPKIFHVNWFRTDRAGKFLWPGFGDNLRVLEWILDRVDGKGEADKTAIGYVPKPESLDLNGLDLDPATVRELLSIDSREWLADLKLQETFFSQFGSRLPRELEAERIHLRERLSS
;
A
#
# COMPACT_ATOMS: atom_id res chain seq x y z
N MET A 1 6.41 2.65 7.80
CA MET A 1 6.47 2.09 9.17
C MET A 1 6.11 3.19 10.14
N ALA A 2 5.21 2.95 11.09
CA ALA A 2 4.73 3.94 12.07
C ALA A 2 5.77 4.28 13.16
N MET A 3 6.98 4.68 12.74
CA MET A 3 8.16 4.82 13.61
C MET A 3 8.63 6.28 13.76
N LEU A 4 7.94 7.26 13.16
CA LEU A 4 8.37 8.66 13.17
C LEU A 4 8.69 9.21 14.59
N PRO A 5 7.85 8.98 15.63
CA PRO A 5 8.15 9.46 16.98
C PRO A 5 9.00 8.49 17.82
N PHE A 6 9.37 7.31 17.27
CA PHE A 6 10.00 6.22 18.03
C PHE A 6 11.37 5.80 17.49
N CYS A 7 11.82 6.36 16.36
CA CYS A 7 13.10 6.00 15.76
C CYS A 7 14.25 6.54 16.62
N GLY A 8 14.98 5.63 17.28
CA GLY A 8 16.06 5.99 18.21
C GLY A 8 17.36 6.49 17.55
N TYR A 9 17.38 6.61 16.22
CA TYR A 9 18.50 7.13 15.43
C TYR A 9 17.98 7.74 14.13
N HIS A 10 18.87 8.22 13.26
CA HIS A 10 18.48 8.91 12.03
C HIS A 10 17.58 8.03 11.14
N MET A 11 16.41 8.55 10.74
CA MET A 11 15.39 7.77 10.01
C MET A 11 15.89 7.20 8.69
N ALA A 12 16.76 7.92 7.98
CA ALA A 12 17.33 7.42 6.73
C ALA A 12 18.23 6.19 6.92
N ASP A 13 18.97 6.13 8.04
CA ASP A 13 19.77 4.97 8.40
C ASP A 13 18.87 3.80 8.81
N TYR A 14 17.70 4.08 9.40
CA TYR A 14 16.68 3.08 9.71
C TYR A 14 16.10 2.44 8.45
N TRP A 15 15.81 3.22 7.40
CA TRP A 15 15.41 2.66 6.12
C TRP A 15 16.53 1.88 5.44
N ALA A 16 17.77 2.37 5.51
CA ALA A 16 18.94 1.63 5.01
C ALA A 16 19.08 0.26 5.70
N HIS A 17 18.80 0.21 7.01
CA HIS A 17 18.79 -1.04 7.76
C HIS A 17 17.72 -2.02 7.25
N TRP A 18 16.49 -1.56 6.98
CA TRP A 18 15.44 -2.39 6.36
C TRP A 18 15.86 -2.98 5.01
N LEU A 19 16.46 -2.16 4.15
CA LEU A 19 16.98 -2.60 2.84
C LEU A 19 18.10 -3.64 3.00
N ALA A 20 19.02 -3.42 3.95
CA ALA A 20 20.09 -4.36 4.25
C ALA A 20 19.57 -5.69 4.81
N MET A 21 18.53 -5.65 5.65
CA MET A 21 17.89 -6.85 6.18
C MET A 21 17.19 -7.64 5.08
N GLY A 22 16.47 -6.97 4.17
CA GLY A 22 15.84 -7.62 3.01
C GLY A 22 16.83 -8.44 2.18
N LYS A 23 18.03 -7.90 1.93
CA LYS A 23 19.11 -8.57 1.19
C LYS A 23 19.65 -9.83 1.90
N LYS A 24 19.44 -9.96 3.23
CA LYS A 24 19.91 -11.10 4.04
C LYS A 24 18.86 -12.20 4.22
N LEU A 25 17.58 -11.91 4.00
CA LEU A 25 16.50 -12.86 4.21
C LEU A 25 16.42 -13.87 3.07
N LYS A 26 16.52 -15.17 3.39
CA LYS A 26 16.31 -16.26 2.40
C LYS A 26 14.85 -16.41 1.98
N ARG A 27 13.92 -16.03 2.87
CA ARG A 27 12.47 -16.13 2.69
C ARG A 27 11.82 -14.87 3.27
N PRO A 28 11.92 -13.72 2.58
CA PRO A 28 11.33 -12.48 3.07
C PRO A 28 9.79 -12.59 3.12
N PRO A 29 9.12 -12.02 4.14
CA PRO A 29 7.67 -11.97 4.17
C PRO A 29 7.14 -11.06 3.05
N LYS A 30 5.92 -11.34 2.59
CA LYS A 30 5.20 -10.43 1.69
C LYS A 30 4.75 -9.20 2.49
N ILE A 31 4.88 -8.01 1.90
CA ILE A 31 4.49 -6.74 2.52
C ILE A 31 3.18 -6.28 1.88
N PHE A 32 2.21 -5.88 2.72
CA PHE A 32 0.91 -5.39 2.29
C PHE A 32 0.67 -4.00 2.87
N HIS A 33 -0.04 -3.17 2.10
CA HIS A 33 -0.57 -1.89 2.54
C HIS A 33 -2.09 -1.98 2.52
N VAL A 34 -2.72 -1.68 3.66
CA VAL A 34 -4.18 -1.69 3.82
C VAL A 34 -4.68 -0.28 4.17
N ASN A 35 -5.84 0.08 3.64
CA ASN A 35 -6.55 1.30 3.99
C ASN A 35 -8.02 0.97 4.31
N TRP A 36 -8.36 0.94 5.61
CA TRP A 36 -9.72 0.68 6.09
C TRP A 36 -10.63 1.91 6.05
N PHE A 37 -10.06 3.09 5.78
CA PHE A 37 -10.69 4.38 6.05
C PHE A 37 -11.00 5.16 4.77
N ARG A 38 -10.97 4.50 3.61
CA ARG A 38 -11.34 5.15 2.36
C ARG A 38 -12.80 5.57 2.40
N THR A 39 -13.08 6.82 2.04
CA THR A 39 -14.42 7.39 1.99
C THR A 39 -14.82 7.75 0.57
N ASP A 40 -16.11 7.77 0.30
CA ASP A 40 -16.68 8.38 -0.91
C ASP A 40 -16.64 9.92 -0.85
N ARG A 41 -17.20 10.56 -1.88
CA ARG A 41 -17.32 12.03 -1.97
C ARG A 41 -18.23 12.66 -0.91
N ALA A 42 -19.12 11.89 -0.31
CA ALA A 42 -19.99 12.32 0.77
C ALA A 42 -19.36 12.10 2.17
N GLY A 43 -18.14 11.55 2.22
CA GLY A 43 -17.44 11.23 3.47
C GLY A 43 -17.92 9.92 4.13
N LYS A 44 -18.71 9.10 3.44
CA LYS A 44 -19.12 7.78 3.93
C LYS A 44 -18.00 6.78 3.72
N PHE A 45 -17.70 5.97 4.73
CA PHE A 45 -16.74 4.87 4.58
C PHE A 45 -17.20 3.86 3.53
N LEU A 46 -16.30 3.51 2.62
CA LEU A 46 -16.54 2.49 1.59
C LEU A 46 -16.40 1.07 2.13
N TRP A 47 -15.68 0.90 3.25
CA TRP A 47 -15.47 -0.38 3.91
C TRP A 47 -16.04 -0.36 5.34
N PRO A 48 -16.80 -1.38 5.77
CA PRO A 48 -17.43 -1.41 7.09
C PRO A 48 -16.43 -1.46 8.26
N GLY A 49 -15.24 -2.03 8.04
CA GLY A 49 -14.18 -2.07 9.05
C GLY A 49 -14.42 -3.11 10.15
N PHE A 50 -13.82 -2.89 11.32
CA PHE A 50 -13.97 -3.74 12.51
C PHE A 50 -13.71 -5.24 12.23
N GLY A 51 -14.69 -6.10 12.52
CA GLY A 51 -14.61 -7.54 12.30
C GLY A 51 -14.53 -7.92 10.84
N ASP A 52 -15.10 -7.12 9.93
CA ASP A 52 -15.05 -7.39 8.50
C ASP A 52 -13.65 -7.28 7.91
N ASN A 53 -12.71 -6.61 8.61
CA ASN A 53 -11.29 -6.60 8.22
C ASN A 53 -10.68 -8.01 8.12
N LEU A 54 -11.26 -9.01 8.81
CA LEU A 54 -10.85 -10.41 8.68
C LEU A 54 -10.92 -10.91 7.23
N ARG A 55 -11.86 -10.41 6.42
CA ARG A 55 -12.03 -10.78 5.00
C ARG A 55 -10.82 -10.38 4.15
N VAL A 56 -10.22 -9.24 4.45
CA VAL A 56 -8.99 -8.79 3.77
C VAL A 56 -7.75 -9.51 4.33
N LEU A 57 -7.75 -9.89 5.61
CA LEU A 57 -6.69 -10.73 6.18
C LEU A 57 -6.72 -12.15 5.59
N GLU A 58 -7.91 -12.72 5.36
CA GLU A 58 -8.11 -13.98 4.64
C GLU A 58 -7.50 -13.90 3.23
N TRP A 59 -7.81 -12.84 2.48
CA TRP A 59 -7.18 -12.62 1.17
C TRP A 59 -5.65 -12.48 1.26
N ILE A 60 -5.11 -11.81 2.29
CA ILE A 60 -3.66 -11.72 2.52
C ILE A 60 -3.05 -13.12 2.71
N LEU A 61 -3.70 -14.00 3.48
CA LEU A 61 -3.25 -15.39 3.67
C LEU A 61 -3.26 -16.16 2.35
N ASP A 62 -4.34 -16.06 1.58
CA ASP A 62 -4.41 -16.66 0.24
C ASP A 62 -3.33 -16.12 -0.70
N ARG A 63 -3.03 -14.81 -0.64
CA ARG A 63 -1.92 -14.22 -1.39
C ARG A 63 -0.58 -14.77 -0.95
N VAL A 64 -0.36 -15.03 0.33
CA VAL A 64 0.87 -15.68 0.83
C VAL A 64 1.00 -17.08 0.26
N ASP A 65 -0.08 -17.86 0.26
CA ASP A 65 -0.15 -19.25 -0.22
C ASP A 65 -0.19 -19.38 -1.75
N GLY A 66 -0.27 -18.27 -2.48
CA GLY A 66 -0.27 -18.27 -3.95
C GLY A 66 -1.63 -18.55 -4.58
N LYS A 67 -2.71 -18.50 -3.80
CA LYS A 67 -4.09 -18.73 -4.24
C LYS A 67 -4.89 -17.44 -4.43
N GLY A 68 -4.48 -16.35 -3.77
CA GLY A 68 -5.21 -15.09 -3.82
C GLY A 68 -5.10 -14.44 -5.19
N GLU A 69 -6.23 -14.24 -5.86
CA GLU A 69 -6.29 -13.50 -7.12
C GLU A 69 -6.12 -11.99 -6.89
N ALA A 70 -5.48 -11.31 -7.84
CA ALA A 70 -5.22 -9.88 -7.77
C ALA A 70 -4.99 -9.31 -9.16
N ASP A 71 -5.39 -8.06 -9.36
CA ASP A 71 -5.04 -7.28 -10.53
C ASP A 71 -3.69 -6.60 -10.32
N LYS A 72 -2.84 -6.63 -11.35
CA LYS A 72 -1.58 -5.88 -11.37
C LYS A 72 -1.89 -4.43 -11.72
N THR A 73 -1.60 -3.52 -10.80
CA THR A 73 -1.80 -2.08 -10.92
C THR A 73 -0.47 -1.33 -10.84
N ALA A 74 -0.49 -0.02 -11.05
CA ALA A 74 0.71 0.83 -10.89
C ALA A 74 1.29 0.79 -9.46
N ILE A 75 0.48 0.52 -8.44
CA ILE A 75 0.89 0.52 -7.02
C ILE A 75 1.20 -0.88 -6.48
N GLY A 76 1.16 -1.91 -7.34
CA GLY A 76 1.35 -3.31 -6.97
C GLY A 76 0.11 -4.14 -7.25
N TYR A 77 -0.12 -5.17 -6.45
CA TYR A 77 -1.25 -6.10 -6.62
C TYR A 77 -2.41 -5.70 -5.73
N VAL A 78 -3.57 -5.45 -6.32
CA VAL A 78 -4.83 -5.10 -5.64
C VAL A 78 -5.79 -6.29 -5.76
N PRO A 79 -6.56 -6.67 -4.72
CA PRO A 79 -7.52 -7.75 -4.83
C PRO A 79 -8.49 -7.52 -5.98
N LYS A 80 -8.89 -8.59 -6.65
CA LYS A 80 -10.08 -8.54 -7.50
C LYS A 80 -11.33 -8.53 -6.63
N PRO A 81 -12.44 -7.89 -7.04
CA PRO A 81 -13.70 -7.95 -6.30
C PRO A 81 -14.12 -9.38 -5.93
N GLU A 82 -14.00 -10.33 -6.86
CA GLU A 82 -14.34 -11.74 -6.69
C GLU A 82 -13.38 -12.52 -5.78
N SER A 83 -12.23 -11.95 -5.45
CA SER A 83 -11.23 -12.57 -4.55
C SER A 83 -11.44 -12.22 -3.08
N LEU A 84 -12.41 -11.34 -2.78
CA LEU A 84 -12.79 -10.98 -1.42
C LEU A 84 -14.09 -11.68 -1.06
N ASP A 85 -14.18 -12.25 0.15
CA ASP A 85 -15.48 -12.66 0.68
C ASP A 85 -16.31 -11.42 1.03
N LEU A 86 -17.28 -11.09 0.18
CA LEU A 86 -18.23 -9.99 0.37
C LEU A 86 -19.61 -10.48 0.84
N ASN A 87 -19.76 -11.77 1.14
CA ASN A 87 -21.04 -12.32 1.52
C ASN A 87 -21.54 -11.71 2.84
N GLY A 88 -22.79 -11.23 2.81
CA GLY A 88 -23.43 -10.57 3.95
C GLY A 88 -23.03 -9.11 4.14
N LEU A 89 -22.20 -8.54 3.26
CA LEU A 89 -21.93 -7.10 3.25
C LEU A 89 -22.95 -6.36 2.38
N ASP A 90 -23.48 -5.25 2.89
CA ASP A 90 -24.33 -4.33 2.13
C ASP A 90 -23.47 -3.37 1.29
N LEU A 91 -22.73 -3.94 0.33
CA LEU A 91 -21.87 -3.21 -0.60
C LEU A 91 -22.34 -3.46 -2.03
N ASP A 92 -22.78 -2.41 -2.71
CA ASP A 92 -23.14 -2.52 -4.11
C ASP A 92 -21.87 -2.66 -5.00
N PRO A 93 -22.00 -3.18 -6.24
CA PRO A 93 -20.86 -3.35 -7.13
C PRO A 93 -20.11 -2.04 -7.47
N ALA A 94 -20.77 -0.88 -7.40
CA ALA A 94 -20.12 0.40 -7.67
C ALA A 94 -19.20 0.80 -6.51
N THR A 95 -19.65 0.60 -5.27
CA THR A 95 -18.91 0.81 -4.04
C THR A 95 -17.66 -0.05 -3.99
N VAL A 96 -17.76 -1.34 -4.38
CA VAL A 96 -16.59 -2.24 -4.44
C VAL A 96 -15.60 -1.79 -5.52
N ARG A 97 -16.08 -1.39 -6.70
CA ARG A 97 -15.21 -0.84 -7.76
C ARG A 97 -14.51 0.43 -7.30
N GLU A 98 -15.21 1.33 -6.62
CA GLU A 98 -14.63 2.56 -6.07
C GLU A 98 -13.59 2.24 -4.99
N LEU A 99 -13.93 1.34 -4.04
CA LEU A 99 -13.06 0.91 -2.95
C LEU A 99 -11.70 0.41 -3.45
N LEU A 100 -11.71 -0.35 -4.55
CA LEU A 100 -10.52 -0.98 -5.15
C LEU A 100 -9.87 -0.14 -6.26
N SER A 101 -10.47 1.00 -6.63
CA SER A 101 -9.97 1.84 -7.71
C SER A 101 -8.66 2.54 -7.36
N ILE A 102 -7.81 2.77 -8.35
CA ILE A 102 -6.56 3.55 -8.22
C ILE A 102 -6.70 4.83 -9.06
N ASP A 103 -6.81 5.99 -8.42
CA ASP A 103 -6.79 7.28 -9.12
C ASP A 103 -5.34 7.76 -9.29
N SER A 104 -4.82 7.68 -10.52
CA SER A 104 -3.46 8.09 -10.81
C SER A 104 -3.18 9.56 -10.47
N ARG A 105 -4.18 10.45 -10.50
CA ARG A 105 -4.00 11.87 -10.18
C ARG A 105 -3.77 12.08 -8.70
N GLU A 106 -4.51 11.37 -7.85
CA GLU A 106 -4.31 11.39 -6.39
C GLU A 106 -2.93 10.85 -6.03
N TRP A 107 -2.54 9.71 -6.62
CA TRP A 107 -1.21 9.14 -6.41
C TRP A 107 -0.07 10.03 -6.91
N LEU A 108 -0.23 10.71 -8.05
CA LEU A 108 0.76 11.68 -8.53
C LEU A 108 0.87 12.92 -7.62
N ALA A 109 -0.23 13.32 -6.96
CA ALA A 109 -0.18 14.38 -5.95
C ALA A 109 0.57 13.90 -4.69
N ASP A 110 0.29 12.68 -4.22
CA ASP A 110 0.98 12.07 -3.08
C ASP A 110 2.49 11.91 -3.34
N LEU A 111 2.90 11.56 -4.55
CA LEU A 111 4.31 11.47 -4.94
C LEU A 111 5.08 12.79 -4.78
N LYS A 112 4.41 13.94 -4.92
CA LYS A 112 5.02 15.27 -4.67
C LYS A 112 5.21 15.53 -3.18
N LEU A 113 4.27 15.06 -2.35
CA LEU A 113 4.39 15.11 -0.90
C LEU A 113 5.53 14.21 -0.42
N GLN A 114 5.65 13.01 -1.00
CA GLN A 114 6.75 12.10 -0.74
C GLN A 114 8.10 12.71 -1.11
N GLU A 115 8.21 13.38 -2.25
CA GLU A 115 9.42 14.10 -2.66
C GLU A 115 9.82 15.19 -1.66
N THR A 116 8.83 15.99 -1.24
CA THR A 116 9.03 17.03 -0.21
C THR A 116 9.51 16.40 1.09
N PHE A 117 8.90 15.29 1.52
CA PHE A 117 9.32 14.56 2.71
C PHE A 117 10.74 13.98 2.57
N PHE A 118 11.06 13.33 1.45
CA PHE A 118 12.35 12.71 1.19
C PHE A 118 13.50 13.71 1.09
N SER A 119 13.24 14.91 0.57
CA SER A 119 14.24 15.99 0.50
C SER A 119 14.80 16.40 1.86
N GLN A 120 14.04 16.20 2.94
CA GLN A 120 14.47 16.52 4.32
C GLN A 120 15.65 15.66 4.79
N PHE A 121 15.90 14.51 4.14
CA PHE A 121 16.97 13.59 4.51
C PHE A 121 18.27 13.78 3.71
N GLY A 122 18.25 14.66 2.70
CA GLY A 122 19.41 15.03 1.89
C GLY A 122 20.17 13.82 1.34
N SER A 123 21.51 13.86 1.44
CA SER A 123 22.39 12.80 0.94
C SER A 123 22.31 11.48 1.71
N ARG A 124 21.65 11.45 2.88
CA ARG A 124 21.48 10.23 3.69
C ARG A 124 20.32 9.36 3.22
N LEU A 125 19.40 9.88 2.40
CA LEU A 125 18.29 9.10 1.88
C LEU A 125 18.81 7.90 1.07
N PRO A 126 18.39 6.66 1.36
CA PRO A 126 18.76 5.50 0.54
C PRO A 126 18.26 5.68 -0.89
N ARG A 127 19.17 5.47 -1.86
CA ARG A 127 18.86 5.65 -3.29
C ARG A 127 17.75 4.73 -3.76
N GLU A 128 17.63 3.55 -3.17
CA GLU A 128 16.55 2.60 -3.48
C GLU A 128 15.15 3.18 -3.21
N LEU A 129 14.98 4.03 -2.18
CA LEU A 129 13.67 4.63 -1.90
C LEU A 129 13.28 5.67 -2.97
N GLU A 130 14.25 6.50 -3.38
CA GLU A 130 14.01 7.48 -4.44
C GLU A 130 13.79 6.79 -5.80
N ALA A 131 14.50 5.69 -6.06
CA ALA A 131 14.26 4.88 -7.25
C ALA A 131 12.84 4.30 -7.27
N GLU A 132 12.35 3.74 -6.16
CA GLU A 132 10.97 3.24 -6.09
C GLU A 132 9.92 4.34 -6.31
N ARG A 133 10.16 5.56 -5.80
CA ARG A 133 9.31 6.73 -6.05
C ARG A 133 9.26 7.09 -7.54
N ILE A 134 10.42 7.13 -8.20
CA ILE A 134 10.53 7.42 -9.63
C ILE A 134 9.84 6.33 -10.47
N HIS A 135 10.09 5.05 -10.18
CA HIS A 135 9.45 3.95 -10.88
C HIS A 135 7.93 3.96 -10.69
N LEU A 136 7.43 4.31 -9.50
CA LEU A 136 6.00 4.45 -9.27
C LEU A 136 5.40 5.58 -10.14
N ARG A 137 6.07 6.72 -10.24
CA ARG A 137 5.65 7.82 -11.11
C ARG A 137 5.54 7.39 -12.57
N GLU A 138 6.51 6.61 -13.06
CA GLU A 138 6.52 6.08 -14.43
C GLU A 138 5.32 5.17 -14.67
N ARG A 139 5.05 4.22 -13.77
CA ARG A 139 3.88 3.31 -13.85
C ARG A 139 2.54 4.03 -13.78
N LEU A 140 2.47 5.19 -13.12
CA LEU A 140 1.24 6.00 -13.03
C LEU A 140 1.04 6.92 -14.25
N SER A 141 2.09 7.16 -15.02
CA SER A 141 2.07 8.07 -16.18
C SER A 141 2.01 7.35 -17.53
N SER A 142 2.14 6.02 -17.52
CA SER A 142 1.96 5.12 -18.68
C SER A 142 0.50 4.78 -18.89
#